data_AF-A0A9E1AHM9-F1
#
_entry.id   AF-A0A9E1AHM9-F1
#
_cell.length_a   1.000
_cell.length_b   1.000
_cell.length_c   1.000
_cell.angle_alpha   90.00
_cell.angle_beta   90.00
_cell.angle_gamma   90.00
#
_symmetry.space_group_name_H-M   'P 1'
#
loop_
_entity.id
_entity.type
_entity.pdbx_description
1 polymer ?
#
loop_
_entity_poly.entity_id
_entity_poly.type
_entity_poly.pdbx_seq_one_letter_code
_entity_poly.pdbx_strand_id
1 'polypeptide(L)'
;MRRIVSIVLAAAILCLALTACGSRQKTDLSKATTIADLKGAVIAGQAGTFHLDVIDQIDGVEKKSYPDFTDLLNALKSGAIDGYVAEEPTALEVCGKDDTLTYLPFVNNDTGFTATDAETGIAVAFQTGSSMVATVNDILATIPTETRQALMAQMVSLSAEPDTQSSDAIVLQSSNTDTSNGVFRIAMECAYAPFNWTQTTDANGAVPISGKDNLYASGYDVQVAKYIAAELGMSLEVYSYEWDSLIAAVQSGAVDAIIAGMSPTAEREEQVDFTDCYYNSNLVVIIKK
;
A
#
# COMPACT_ATOMS: atom_id res chain seq x y z
N MET A 1 -21.02 -33.67 -69.83
CA MET A 1 -21.97 -34.10 -68.79
C MET A 1 -21.22 -34.93 -67.76
N ARG A 2 -21.15 -34.47 -66.49
CA ARG A 2 -20.98 -35.26 -65.24
C ARG A 2 -19.67 -36.11 -65.14
N ARG A 3 -18.88 -36.16 -64.06
CA ARG A 3 -19.04 -35.84 -62.64
C ARG A 3 -17.72 -36.23 -61.91
N ILE A 4 -17.33 -35.46 -60.89
CA ILE A 4 -16.72 -35.90 -59.59
C ILE A 4 -15.23 -36.35 -59.67
N VAL A 5 -14.23 -35.51 -59.35
CA VAL A 5 -13.77 -35.03 -58.02
C VAL A 5 -13.47 -36.18 -57.05
N SER A 6 -12.20 -36.61 -56.98
CA SER A 6 -11.66 -37.36 -55.83
C SER A 6 -10.15 -37.17 -55.68
N ILE A 7 -9.78 -36.50 -54.58
CA ILE A 7 -8.64 -36.77 -53.69
C ILE A 7 -7.22 -36.50 -54.24
N VAL A 8 -6.78 -35.24 -54.18
CA VAL A 8 -5.42 -34.85 -53.76
C VAL A 8 -5.47 -33.44 -53.14
N LEU A 9 -5.91 -33.30 -51.88
CA LEU A 9 -5.64 -32.08 -51.10
C LEU A 9 -5.84 -32.34 -49.61
N ALA A 10 -4.87 -32.97 -48.96
CA ALA A 10 -4.83 -33.10 -47.51
C ALA A 10 -3.38 -33.23 -47.01
N ALA A 11 -2.51 -32.29 -47.37
CA ALA A 11 -1.17 -32.17 -46.77
C ALA A 11 -0.48 -30.86 -47.20
N ALA A 12 -1.08 -29.70 -46.94
CA ALA A 12 -0.36 -28.42 -46.95
C ALA A 12 -1.22 -27.36 -46.29
N ILE A 13 -0.61 -26.53 -45.44
CA ILE A 13 -1.20 -25.41 -44.69
C ILE A 13 -1.81 -25.84 -43.34
N LEU A 14 -0.95 -26.39 -42.48
CA LEU A 14 -1.05 -26.18 -41.03
C LEU A 14 0.36 -25.83 -40.52
N CYS A 15 0.91 -24.74 -41.05
CA CYS A 15 2.18 -24.17 -40.61
C CYS A 15 1.93 -22.95 -39.72
N LEU A 16 2.26 -23.12 -38.45
CA LEU A 16 2.67 -22.09 -37.49
C LEU A 16 1.71 -20.91 -37.23
N ALA A 17 0.73 -21.19 -36.37
CA ALA A 17 0.40 -20.25 -35.29
C ALA A 17 0.62 -20.97 -33.95
N LEU A 18 1.86 -21.43 -33.73
CA LEU A 18 2.37 -21.53 -32.37
C LEU A 18 2.61 -20.08 -31.97
N THR A 19 1.57 -19.41 -31.46
CA THR A 19 1.76 -18.27 -30.56
C THR A 19 2.66 -18.81 -29.47
N ALA A 20 3.95 -18.50 -29.57
CA ALA A 20 4.86 -18.71 -28.49
C ALA A 20 4.17 -18.15 -27.25
N CYS A 21 3.99 -18.98 -26.22
CA CYS A 21 3.98 -18.51 -24.84
C CYS A 21 5.35 -17.86 -24.59
N GLY A 22 5.62 -16.75 -25.24
CA GLY A 22 6.86 -16.01 -25.12
C GLY A 22 6.72 -15.21 -23.84
N SER A 23 7.51 -15.57 -22.82
CA SER A 23 7.70 -14.69 -21.69
C SER A 23 8.06 -13.31 -22.22
N ARG A 24 7.36 -12.28 -21.71
CA ARG A 24 7.64 -10.89 -22.01
C ARG A 24 9.15 -10.63 -21.91
N GLN A 25 9.71 -9.87 -22.86
CA GLN A 25 11.07 -9.39 -22.77
C GLN A 25 11.15 -8.39 -21.60
N LYS A 26 11.93 -8.74 -20.57
CA LYS A 26 12.11 -7.92 -19.37
C LYS A 26 13.12 -6.81 -19.62
N THR A 27 12.91 -5.67 -18.99
CA THR A 27 13.87 -4.57 -18.98
C THR A 27 14.77 -4.71 -17.76
N ASP A 28 16.09 -4.69 -17.95
CA ASP A 28 17.06 -4.72 -16.85
C ASP A 28 17.14 -3.33 -16.20
N LEU A 29 16.64 -3.22 -14.98
CA LEU A 29 16.59 -1.98 -14.20
C LEU A 29 17.68 -1.90 -13.13
N SER A 30 18.58 -2.88 -13.03
CA SER A 30 19.57 -2.98 -11.93
C SER A 30 20.52 -1.80 -11.80
N LYS A 31 20.65 -0.97 -12.84
CA LYS A 31 21.51 0.21 -12.90
C LYS A 31 20.74 1.53 -13.03
N ALA A 32 19.41 1.50 -12.94
CA ALA A 32 18.59 2.70 -13.01
C ALA A 32 18.89 3.60 -11.80
N THR A 33 19.07 4.88 -12.07
CA THR A 33 19.38 5.91 -11.06
C THR A 33 18.39 7.05 -11.06
N THR A 34 17.63 7.19 -12.15
CA THR A 34 16.55 8.18 -12.30
C THR A 34 15.30 7.54 -12.91
N ILE A 35 14.14 8.20 -12.78
CA ILE A 35 12.91 7.73 -13.43
C ILE A 35 13.03 7.65 -14.96
N ALA A 36 13.90 8.44 -15.59
CA ALA A 36 14.14 8.39 -17.04
C ALA A 36 14.79 7.06 -17.49
N ASP A 37 15.52 6.39 -16.59
CA ASP A 37 16.15 5.09 -16.86
C ASP A 37 15.11 3.95 -16.93
N LEU A 38 13.85 4.20 -16.55
CA LEU A 38 12.76 3.22 -16.60
C LEU A 38 12.09 3.10 -17.99
N LYS A 39 12.58 3.85 -18.98
CA LYS A 39 12.05 3.85 -20.35
C LYS A 39 11.97 2.44 -20.94
N GLY A 40 10.80 2.08 -21.46
CA GLY A 40 10.54 0.76 -22.05
C GLY A 40 10.27 -0.35 -21.04
N ALA A 41 10.30 -0.06 -19.73
CA ALA A 41 9.88 -1.00 -18.71
C ALA A 41 8.34 -1.13 -18.64
N VAL A 42 7.86 -2.19 -18.00
CA VAL A 42 6.49 -2.26 -17.50
C VAL A 42 6.52 -1.92 -16.02
N ILE A 43 5.96 -0.77 -15.66
CA ILE A 43 5.86 -0.30 -14.28
C ILE A 43 4.40 -0.28 -13.85
N ALA A 44 4.16 -0.70 -12.61
CA ALA A 44 2.81 -0.76 -12.06
C ALA A 44 2.63 0.08 -10.79
N GLY A 45 1.39 0.41 -10.48
CA GLY A 45 0.97 1.02 -9.23
C GLY A 45 -0.43 0.54 -8.83
N GLN A 46 -0.84 0.84 -7.60
CA GLN A 46 -2.15 0.48 -7.11
C GLN A 46 -3.22 1.39 -7.72
N ALA A 47 -4.34 0.81 -8.15
CA ALA A 47 -5.48 1.53 -8.70
C ALA A 47 -5.98 2.61 -7.75
N GLY A 48 -6.30 3.79 -8.28
CA GLY A 48 -6.86 4.89 -7.49
C GLY A 48 -5.88 5.50 -6.47
N THR A 49 -4.57 5.37 -6.70
CA THR A 49 -3.52 5.96 -5.85
C THR A 49 -2.51 6.77 -6.64
N PHE A 50 -1.84 7.70 -5.96
CA PHE A 50 -0.77 8.48 -6.56
C PHE A 50 0.40 7.61 -7.05
N HIS A 51 0.62 6.41 -6.47
CA HIS A 51 1.60 5.44 -6.96
C HIS A 51 1.39 5.08 -8.43
N LEU A 52 0.13 5.00 -8.88
CA LEU A 52 -0.20 4.75 -10.27
C LEU A 52 -0.03 6.03 -11.10
N ASP A 53 -0.46 7.18 -10.58
CA ASP A 53 -0.43 8.46 -11.30
C ASP A 53 0.99 8.93 -11.60
N VAL A 54 1.94 8.78 -10.66
CA VAL A 54 3.33 9.21 -10.87
C VAL A 54 4.04 8.48 -12.01
N ILE A 55 3.56 7.32 -12.42
CA ILE A 55 4.11 6.56 -13.54
C ILE A 55 3.99 7.35 -14.85
N ASP A 56 3.02 8.27 -14.96
CA ASP A 56 2.85 9.12 -16.14
C ASP A 56 3.99 10.12 -16.34
N GLN A 57 4.86 10.29 -15.33
CA GLN A 57 6.09 11.07 -15.43
C GLN A 57 7.22 10.33 -16.17
N ILE A 58 7.08 9.01 -16.40
CA ILE A 58 8.10 8.18 -17.04
C ILE A 58 7.86 8.11 -18.55
N ASP A 59 8.78 8.67 -19.35
CA ASP A 59 8.70 8.60 -20.81
C ASP A 59 8.85 7.15 -21.33
N GLY A 60 7.90 6.71 -22.14
CA GLY A 60 7.97 5.44 -22.87
C GLY A 60 7.81 4.18 -22.01
N VAL A 61 7.20 4.28 -20.83
CA VAL A 61 6.85 3.13 -20.00
C VAL A 61 5.54 2.48 -20.46
N GLU A 62 5.38 1.18 -20.23
CA GLU A 62 4.06 0.53 -20.25
C GLU A 62 3.51 0.50 -18.80
N LYS A 63 2.50 1.34 -18.54
CA LYS A 63 1.85 1.47 -17.23
C LYS A 63 0.82 0.36 -17.01
N LYS A 64 0.85 -0.28 -15.83
CA LYS A 64 -0.18 -1.23 -15.38
C LYS A 64 -0.78 -0.85 -14.03
N SER A 65 -2.02 -1.27 -13.82
CA SER A 65 -2.76 -1.05 -12.57
C SER A 65 -3.11 -2.40 -11.95
N TYR A 66 -3.02 -2.49 -10.64
CA TYR A 66 -3.45 -3.64 -9.84
C TYR A 66 -4.30 -3.14 -8.65
N PRO A 67 -5.20 -3.97 -8.10
CA PRO A 67 -6.12 -3.52 -7.05
C PRO A 67 -5.41 -3.26 -5.71
N ASP A 68 -4.36 -4.01 -5.39
CA ASP A 68 -3.65 -3.91 -4.12
C ASP A 68 -2.14 -4.22 -4.25
N PHE A 69 -1.39 -3.99 -3.16
CA PHE A 69 0.05 -4.25 -3.10
C PHE A 69 0.43 -5.73 -3.12
N THR A 70 -0.45 -6.63 -2.68
CA THR A 70 -0.22 -8.08 -2.76
C THR A 70 -0.19 -8.53 -4.22
N ASP A 71 -1.12 -8.03 -5.03
CA ASP A 71 -1.20 -8.27 -6.46
C ASP A 71 -0.03 -7.65 -7.23
N LEU A 72 0.42 -6.45 -6.84
CA LEU A 72 1.65 -5.83 -7.39
C LEU A 72 2.87 -6.72 -7.14
N LEU A 73 3.06 -7.19 -5.91
CA LEU A 73 4.16 -8.07 -5.56
C LEU A 73 4.11 -9.40 -6.34
N ASN A 74 2.93 -9.99 -6.47
CA ASN A 74 2.72 -11.21 -7.25
C ASN A 74 2.99 -11.00 -8.74
N ALA A 75 2.59 -9.86 -9.30
CA ALA A 75 2.89 -9.47 -10.67
C ALA A 75 4.40 -9.32 -10.90
N LEU A 76 5.12 -8.71 -9.95
CA LEU A 76 6.58 -8.62 -10.02
C LEU A 76 7.21 -10.01 -9.95
N LYS A 77 6.80 -10.84 -8.99
CA LYS A 77 7.31 -12.21 -8.78
C LYS A 77 7.03 -13.16 -9.94
N SER A 78 5.92 -12.98 -10.65
CA SER A 78 5.65 -13.73 -11.89
C SER A 78 6.40 -13.18 -13.11
N GLY A 79 6.87 -11.93 -13.05
CA GLY A 79 7.52 -11.24 -14.17
C GLY A 79 6.54 -10.60 -15.15
N ALA A 80 5.29 -10.39 -14.72
CA ALA A 80 4.27 -9.66 -15.48
C ALA A 80 4.59 -8.15 -15.61
N ILE A 81 5.35 -7.62 -14.65
CA ILE A 81 5.88 -6.24 -14.58
C ILE A 81 7.39 -6.29 -14.28
N ASP A 82 8.13 -5.23 -14.62
CA ASP A 82 9.55 -5.11 -14.25
C ASP A 82 9.74 -4.45 -12.88
N GLY A 83 8.80 -3.61 -12.47
CA GLY A 83 8.78 -3.00 -11.15
C GLY A 83 7.43 -2.38 -10.81
N TYR A 84 7.24 -2.01 -9.55
CA TYR A 84 6.09 -1.23 -9.11
C TYR A 84 6.50 -0.11 -8.17
N VAL A 85 5.75 0.99 -8.21
CA VAL A 85 5.95 2.16 -7.36
C VAL A 85 5.39 1.86 -5.96
N ALA A 86 6.17 2.18 -4.93
CA ALA A 86 5.80 2.03 -3.53
C ALA A 86 6.54 3.08 -2.69
N GLU A 87 6.20 3.23 -1.42
CA GLU A 87 7.01 3.96 -0.45
C GLU A 87 8.27 3.20 -0.05
N GLU A 88 9.29 3.93 0.39
CA GLU A 88 10.54 3.35 0.87
C GLU A 88 10.36 2.31 2.00
N PRO A 89 9.52 2.50 3.04
CA PRO A 89 9.26 1.48 4.06
C PRO A 89 8.66 0.19 3.51
N THR A 90 7.76 0.31 2.53
CA THR A 90 7.19 -0.85 1.82
C THR A 90 8.29 -1.60 1.08
N ALA A 91 9.21 -0.89 0.44
CA ALA A 91 10.36 -1.51 -0.22
C ALA A 91 11.33 -2.18 0.76
N LEU A 92 11.61 -1.55 1.91
CA LEU A 92 12.44 -2.12 2.97
C LEU A 92 11.81 -3.40 3.53
N GLU A 93 10.50 -3.42 3.72
CA GLU A 93 9.74 -4.59 4.15
C GLU A 93 9.84 -5.73 3.12
N VAL A 94 9.48 -5.44 1.87
CA VAL A 94 9.39 -6.46 0.83
C VAL A 94 10.77 -7.04 0.52
N CYS A 95 11.78 -6.18 0.35
CA CYS A 95 13.15 -6.61 0.02
C CYS A 95 13.87 -7.22 1.22
N GLY A 96 13.46 -6.90 2.44
CA GLY A 96 13.97 -7.53 3.67
C GLY A 96 13.53 -8.99 3.81
N LYS A 97 12.38 -9.35 3.23
CA LYS A 97 11.80 -10.71 3.26
C LYS A 97 12.17 -11.58 2.07
N ASP A 98 12.58 -10.99 0.96
CA ASP A 98 12.86 -11.70 -0.29
C ASP A 98 14.17 -11.20 -0.90
N ASP A 99 15.23 -12.02 -0.78
CA ASP A 99 16.57 -11.67 -1.25
C ASP A 99 16.70 -11.64 -2.78
N THR A 100 15.67 -12.03 -3.52
CA THR A 100 15.61 -11.89 -4.98
C THR A 100 15.10 -10.53 -5.43
N LEU A 101 14.59 -9.71 -4.51
CA LEU A 101 14.07 -8.38 -4.76
C LEU A 101 15.02 -7.30 -4.26
N THR A 102 14.94 -6.14 -4.90
CA THR A 102 15.61 -4.90 -4.48
C THR A 102 14.72 -3.72 -4.86
N TYR A 103 15.08 -2.51 -4.48
CA TYR A 103 14.40 -1.31 -4.94
C TYR A 103 15.40 -0.28 -5.49
N LEU A 104 14.89 0.60 -6.34
CA LEU A 104 15.56 1.78 -6.83
C LEU A 104 15.30 2.92 -5.84
N PRO A 105 16.32 3.39 -5.08
CA PRO A 105 16.15 4.33 -3.97
C PRO A 105 16.02 5.78 -4.49
N PHE A 106 14.96 6.01 -5.24
CA PHE A 106 14.64 7.33 -5.76
C PHE A 106 14.30 8.31 -4.64
N VAL A 107 14.63 9.57 -4.85
CA VAL A 107 14.34 10.68 -3.94
C VAL A 107 13.36 11.62 -4.64
N ASN A 108 12.22 11.89 -4.01
CA ASN A 108 11.19 12.75 -4.59
C ASN A 108 11.78 14.13 -4.92
N ASN A 109 11.42 14.69 -6.07
CA ASN A 109 11.87 16.00 -6.57
C ASN A 109 13.39 16.13 -6.81
N ASP A 110 14.14 15.03 -6.83
CA ASP A 110 15.57 15.00 -7.19
C ASP A 110 15.85 13.92 -8.25
N THR A 111 16.03 12.67 -7.85
CA THR A 111 16.26 11.53 -8.76
C THR A 111 14.98 10.81 -9.15
N GLY A 112 13.94 10.98 -8.35
CA GLY A 112 12.67 10.27 -8.41
C GLY A 112 11.54 11.02 -9.09
N PHE A 113 10.35 10.79 -8.54
CA PHE A 113 9.11 11.41 -8.99
C PHE A 113 8.99 12.84 -8.46
N THR A 114 8.41 13.72 -9.27
CA THR A 114 7.92 15.02 -8.79
C THR A 114 6.67 14.78 -7.95
N ALA A 115 6.66 15.28 -6.73
CA ALA A 115 5.57 15.03 -5.80
C ALA A 115 5.50 16.12 -4.71
N THR A 116 4.29 16.38 -4.23
CA THR A 116 4.01 17.20 -3.05
C THR A 116 3.87 16.36 -1.79
N ASP A 117 3.97 16.99 -0.62
CA ASP A 117 3.77 16.31 0.67
C ASP A 117 2.35 15.73 0.82
N ALA A 118 1.35 16.31 0.13
CA ALA A 118 -0.01 15.82 0.13
C ALA A 118 -0.19 14.56 -0.73
N GLU A 119 0.68 14.35 -1.72
CA GLU A 119 0.62 13.20 -2.63
C GLU A 119 1.43 12.00 -2.11
N THR A 120 2.44 12.22 -1.25
CA THR A 120 3.29 11.16 -0.68
C THR A 120 3.26 11.10 0.85
N GLY A 121 2.41 11.92 1.46
CA GLY A 121 2.04 11.82 2.86
C GLY A 121 0.89 10.85 3.06
N ILE A 122 0.68 10.45 4.31
CA ILE A 122 -0.49 9.68 4.74
C ILE A 122 -1.17 10.42 5.89
N ALA A 123 -2.49 10.51 5.85
CA ALA A 123 -3.31 11.24 6.79
C ALA A 123 -4.54 10.42 7.23
N VAL A 124 -5.14 10.80 8.35
CA VAL A 124 -6.41 10.22 8.80
C VAL A 124 -7.53 10.95 8.09
N ALA A 125 -8.43 10.21 7.44
CA ALA A 125 -9.59 10.79 6.76
C ALA A 125 -10.85 10.67 7.63
N PHE A 126 -11.66 11.72 7.65
CA PHE A 126 -12.96 11.78 8.29
C PHE A 126 -14.03 12.22 7.30
N GLN A 127 -15.30 12.02 7.64
CA GLN A 127 -16.41 12.60 6.89
C GLN A 127 -16.27 14.13 6.82
N THR A 128 -16.63 14.74 5.68
CA THR A 128 -16.61 16.18 5.48
C THR A 128 -17.39 16.93 6.57
N GLY A 129 -16.79 17.98 7.11
CA GLY A 129 -17.31 18.80 8.22
C GLY A 129 -17.05 18.21 9.61
N SER A 130 -16.26 17.14 9.73
CA SER A 130 -15.98 16.51 11.02
C SER A 130 -15.11 17.39 11.92
N SER A 131 -15.56 17.59 13.16
CA SER A 131 -14.74 18.27 14.17
C SER A 131 -13.54 17.43 14.64
N MET A 132 -13.49 16.14 14.29
CA MET A 132 -12.41 15.24 14.71
C MET A 132 -11.07 15.56 14.07
N VAL A 133 -11.06 16.22 12.90
CA VAL A 133 -9.81 16.60 12.23
C VAL A 133 -8.92 17.44 13.14
N ALA A 134 -9.48 18.50 13.75
CA ALA A 134 -8.72 19.36 14.65
C ALA A 134 -8.25 18.62 15.91
N THR A 135 -9.14 17.83 16.52
CA THR A 135 -8.80 17.05 17.73
C THR A 135 -7.70 16.02 17.45
N VAL A 136 -7.75 15.33 16.32
CA VAL A 136 -6.75 14.33 15.95
C VAL A 136 -5.45 14.99 15.50
N ASN A 137 -5.48 16.17 14.87
CA ASN A 137 -4.26 16.95 14.63
C ASN A 137 -3.54 17.30 15.94
N ASP A 138 -4.27 17.75 16.96
CA ASP A 138 -3.69 18.05 18.27
C ASP A 138 -3.04 16.80 18.89
N ILE A 139 -3.67 15.63 18.78
CA ILE A 139 -3.12 14.36 19.24
C ILE A 139 -1.88 13.95 18.42
N LEU A 140 -1.95 14.01 17.09
CA LEU A 140 -0.82 13.66 16.23
C LEU A 140 0.38 14.56 16.52
N ALA A 141 0.16 15.86 16.74
CA ALA A 141 1.23 16.81 17.06
C ALA A 141 2.02 16.47 18.34
N THR A 142 1.47 15.64 19.24
CA THR A 142 2.20 15.18 20.43
C THR A 142 3.22 14.08 20.13
N ILE A 143 3.13 13.41 18.97
CA ILE A 143 4.00 12.30 18.60
C ILE A 143 5.29 12.83 17.97
N PRO A 144 6.46 12.69 18.64
CA PRO A 144 7.72 13.18 18.12
C PRO A 144 8.12 12.50 16.81
N THR A 145 8.80 13.23 15.91
CA THR A 145 9.29 12.68 14.64
C THR A 145 10.19 11.46 14.83
N GLU A 146 11.04 11.46 15.86
CA GLU A 146 11.90 10.32 16.19
C GLU A 146 11.08 9.07 16.57
N THR A 147 9.96 9.25 17.30
CA THR A 147 9.04 8.18 17.65
C THR A 147 8.34 7.64 16.41
N ARG A 148 7.92 8.51 15.49
CA ARG A 148 7.31 8.11 14.20
C ARG A 148 8.29 7.27 13.37
N GLN A 149 9.54 7.71 13.26
CA GLN A 149 10.57 6.98 12.52
C GLN A 149 10.93 5.64 13.18
N ALA A 150 11.11 5.63 14.50
CA ALA A 150 11.38 4.42 15.26
C ALA A 150 10.22 3.41 15.15
N LEU A 151 8.98 3.89 15.21
CA LEU A 151 7.81 3.04 15.05
C LEU A 151 7.77 2.40 13.65
N MET A 152 8.02 3.17 12.60
CA MET A 152 8.07 2.62 11.24
C MET A 152 9.16 1.54 11.10
N ALA A 153 10.36 1.81 11.61
CA ALA A 153 11.44 0.82 11.61
C ALA A 153 11.07 -0.45 12.41
N GLN A 154 10.39 -0.31 13.55
CA GLN A 154 9.85 -1.44 14.31
C GLN A 154 8.83 -2.23 13.47
N MET A 155 7.90 -1.57 12.78
CA MET A 155 6.87 -2.26 11.99
C MET A 155 7.47 -3.01 10.79
N VAL A 156 8.45 -2.43 10.10
CA VAL A 156 9.23 -3.11 9.06
C VAL A 156 9.86 -4.39 9.63
N SER A 157 10.53 -4.29 10.78
CA SER A 157 11.18 -5.46 11.42
C SER A 157 10.17 -6.52 11.87
N LEU A 158 9.08 -6.12 12.52
CA LEU A 158 8.08 -7.05 13.09
C LEU A 158 7.29 -7.78 12.01
N SER A 159 7.10 -7.15 10.86
CA SER A 159 6.42 -7.78 9.73
C SER A 159 7.12 -9.07 9.26
N ALA A 160 8.43 -9.26 9.51
CA ALA A 160 9.18 -10.45 9.13
C ALA A 160 8.66 -11.73 9.79
N GLU A 161 8.25 -11.63 11.05
CA GLU A 161 7.74 -12.74 11.87
C GLU A 161 6.50 -12.26 12.66
N PRO A 162 5.39 -11.94 11.96
CA PRO A 162 4.31 -11.11 12.50
C PRO A 162 3.59 -11.77 13.68
N ASP A 163 3.48 -13.10 13.65
CA ASP A 163 2.82 -13.89 14.70
C ASP A 163 3.71 -14.17 15.92
N THR A 164 4.99 -13.77 15.88
CA THR A 164 5.94 -13.94 16.99
C THR A 164 5.97 -12.70 17.86
N GLN A 165 5.68 -12.87 19.16
CA GLN A 165 5.76 -11.77 20.13
C GLN A 165 7.21 -11.33 20.34
N SER A 166 7.48 -10.05 20.07
CA SER A 166 8.75 -9.40 20.36
C SER A 166 8.92 -9.19 21.87
N SER A 167 10.17 -9.21 22.33
CA SER A 167 10.55 -8.79 23.69
C SER A 167 10.50 -7.28 23.87
N ASP A 168 10.63 -6.53 22.79
CA ASP A 168 10.64 -5.07 22.80
C ASP A 168 9.21 -4.54 22.75
N ALA A 169 8.92 -3.56 23.60
CA ALA A 169 7.65 -2.87 23.56
C ALA A 169 7.53 -1.99 22.30
N ILE A 170 6.30 -1.82 21.82
CA ILE A 170 6.00 -0.83 20.77
C ILE A 170 6.39 0.55 21.28
N VAL A 171 7.14 1.31 20.48
CA VAL A 171 7.70 2.60 20.91
C VAL A 171 6.64 3.68 21.14
N LEU A 172 5.55 3.65 20.36
CA LEU A 172 4.43 4.56 20.53
C LEU A 172 3.46 3.97 21.56
N GLN A 173 3.42 4.57 22.75
CA GLN A 173 2.55 4.16 23.85
C GLN A 173 1.79 5.36 24.39
N SER A 174 0.53 5.16 24.77
CA SER A 174 -0.23 6.10 25.59
C SER A 174 -0.28 5.59 27.03
N SER A 175 -0.24 6.50 28.00
CA SER A 175 -0.56 6.19 29.40
C SER A 175 -2.07 6.22 29.68
N ASN A 176 -2.87 6.73 28.75
CA ASN A 176 -4.32 6.76 28.89
C ASN A 176 -4.89 5.36 28.60
N THR A 177 -5.67 4.84 29.54
CA THR A 177 -6.34 3.55 29.43
C THR A 177 -7.87 3.68 29.51
N ASP A 178 -8.39 4.91 29.48
CA ASP A 178 -9.82 5.15 29.47
C ASP A 178 -10.41 4.69 28.12
N THR A 179 -11.53 3.98 28.19
CA THR A 179 -12.30 3.53 27.02
C THR A 179 -13.79 3.85 27.19
N SER A 180 -14.13 4.72 28.15
CA SER A 180 -15.50 5.06 28.48
C SER A 180 -16.16 6.03 27.48
N ASN A 181 -15.38 6.64 26.59
CA ASN A 181 -15.86 7.61 25.60
C ASN A 181 -16.37 6.96 24.29
N GLY A 182 -16.71 5.67 24.33
CA GLY A 182 -17.29 4.94 23.21
C GLY A 182 -16.25 4.24 22.32
N VAL A 183 -16.65 3.96 21.08
CA VAL A 183 -15.87 3.16 20.13
C VAL A 183 -15.41 4.04 18.96
N PHE A 184 -14.10 4.03 18.68
CA PHE A 184 -13.53 4.61 17.48
C PHE A 184 -13.40 3.52 16.41
N ARG A 185 -14.32 3.53 15.44
CA ARG A 185 -14.36 2.54 14.36
C ARG A 185 -13.56 3.06 13.18
N ILE A 186 -12.56 2.32 12.75
CA ILE A 186 -11.73 2.71 11.60
C ILE A 186 -11.79 1.68 10.48
N ALA A 187 -11.60 2.12 9.25
CA ALA A 187 -11.39 1.26 8.10
C ALA A 187 -9.95 1.34 7.58
N MET A 188 -9.44 0.18 7.13
CA MET A 188 -8.18 0.02 6.42
C MET A 188 -8.23 -1.25 5.55
N GLU A 189 -7.22 -1.48 4.71
CA GLU A 189 -7.18 -2.68 3.87
C GLU A 189 -6.83 -3.95 4.66
N CYS A 190 -5.87 -3.83 5.57
CA CYS A 190 -5.16 -4.94 6.23
C CYS A 190 -4.33 -5.79 5.23
N ALA A 191 -3.86 -5.19 4.14
CA ALA A 191 -3.12 -5.86 3.05
C ALA A 191 -1.94 -5.04 2.51
N TYR A 192 -1.43 -4.10 3.31
CA TYR A 192 -0.45 -3.09 2.93
C TYR A 192 0.66 -2.94 3.99
N ALA A 193 1.51 -3.95 4.12
CA ALA A 193 2.66 -3.89 5.03
C ALA A 193 3.72 -2.89 4.53
N PRO A 194 4.42 -2.16 5.44
CA PRO A 194 4.34 -2.22 6.90
C PRO A 194 3.28 -1.29 7.54
N PHE A 195 2.44 -0.64 6.73
CA PHE A 195 1.45 0.32 7.21
C PHE A 195 0.28 -0.38 7.92
N ASN A 196 -0.37 -1.34 7.27
CA ASN A 196 -1.39 -2.17 7.87
C ASN A 196 -1.42 -3.57 7.21
N TRP A 197 -1.36 -4.65 7.98
CA TRP A 197 -1.42 -6.03 7.47
C TRP A 197 -2.25 -6.94 8.36
N THR A 198 -2.62 -8.10 7.83
CA THR A 198 -3.32 -9.16 8.57
C THR A 198 -2.33 -10.19 9.12
N GLN A 199 -2.49 -10.57 10.38
CA GLN A 199 -1.80 -11.69 11.04
C GLN A 199 -2.78 -12.56 11.84
N THR A 200 -2.32 -13.66 12.41
CA THR A 200 -3.18 -14.69 13.05
C THR A 200 -3.18 -14.64 14.58
N THR A 201 -2.30 -13.86 15.18
CA THR A 201 -2.24 -13.64 16.65
C THR A 201 -2.35 -12.16 17.01
N ASP A 202 -2.61 -11.87 18.28
CA ASP A 202 -2.59 -10.51 18.85
C ASP A 202 -1.16 -10.01 19.17
N ALA A 203 -0.13 -10.75 18.72
CA ALA A 203 1.26 -10.44 18.97
C ALA A 203 1.60 -9.01 18.54
N ASN A 204 2.53 -8.40 19.29
CA ASN A 204 3.05 -7.07 19.00
C ASN A 204 1.98 -5.96 19.03
N GLY A 205 0.90 -6.20 19.77
CA GLY A 205 -0.19 -5.24 19.92
C GLY A 205 -1.07 -5.12 18.68
N ALA A 206 -1.22 -6.21 17.92
CA ALA A 206 -2.20 -6.31 16.85
C ALA A 206 -3.65 -6.24 17.41
N VAL A 207 -4.59 -5.78 16.59
CA VAL A 207 -5.98 -5.52 16.98
C VAL A 207 -6.90 -6.47 16.23
N PRO A 208 -7.89 -7.11 16.87
CA PRO A 208 -8.83 -7.98 16.16
C PRO A 208 -9.50 -7.26 14.98
N ILE A 209 -9.58 -7.93 13.84
CA ILE A 209 -10.34 -7.42 12.70
C ILE A 209 -11.81 -7.75 12.92
N SER A 210 -12.64 -6.71 13.00
CA SER A 210 -14.08 -6.85 13.24
C SER A 210 -14.74 -7.75 12.20
N GLY A 211 -15.49 -8.74 12.67
CA GLY A 211 -16.17 -9.72 11.82
C GLY A 211 -15.27 -10.82 11.21
N LYS A 212 -13.99 -10.92 11.58
CA LYS A 212 -13.08 -11.97 11.11
C LYS A 212 -12.48 -12.76 12.29
N ASP A 213 -12.79 -14.06 12.37
CA ASP A 213 -12.30 -14.93 13.44
C ASP A 213 -10.79 -15.20 13.30
N ASN A 214 -10.05 -15.06 14.41
CA ASN A 214 -8.61 -15.32 14.50
C ASN A 214 -7.74 -14.51 13.53
N LEU A 215 -8.21 -13.35 13.07
CA LEU A 215 -7.44 -12.43 12.24
C LEU A 215 -7.29 -11.09 12.94
N TYR A 216 -6.07 -10.56 12.93
CA TYR A 216 -5.69 -9.33 13.61
C TYR A 216 -5.01 -8.39 12.62
N ALA A 217 -5.33 -7.10 12.71
CA ALA A 217 -4.63 -6.04 12.00
C ALA A 217 -3.42 -5.59 12.81
N SER A 218 -2.28 -5.43 12.16
CA SER A 218 -1.07 -4.86 12.76
C SER A 218 -0.41 -3.89 11.79
N GLY A 219 0.55 -3.11 12.28
CA GLY A 219 1.30 -2.15 11.48
C GLY A 219 1.26 -0.72 11.98
N TYR A 220 1.93 0.14 11.22
CA TYR A 220 2.14 1.54 11.58
C TYR A 220 0.81 2.28 11.78
N ASP A 221 -0.12 2.13 10.85
CA ASP A 221 -1.47 2.71 10.91
C ASP A 221 -2.23 2.21 12.13
N VAL A 222 -2.10 0.92 12.46
CA VAL A 222 -2.78 0.31 13.61
C VAL A 222 -2.22 0.86 14.92
N GLN A 223 -0.90 1.03 15.05
CA GLN A 223 -0.32 1.61 16.27
C GLN A 223 -0.67 3.11 16.40
N VAL A 224 -0.72 3.87 15.30
CA VAL A 224 -1.21 5.26 15.30
C VAL A 224 -2.69 5.31 15.69
N ALA A 225 -3.53 4.44 15.12
CA ALA A 225 -4.95 4.35 15.46
C ALA A 225 -5.19 4.02 16.93
N LYS A 226 -4.42 3.09 17.50
CA LYS A 226 -4.48 2.75 18.93
C LYS A 226 -4.10 3.94 19.81
N TYR A 227 -3.06 4.67 19.43
CA TYR A 227 -2.65 5.87 20.15
C TYR A 227 -3.75 6.94 20.12
N ILE A 228 -4.32 7.21 18.94
CA ILE A 228 -5.45 8.15 18.79
C ILE A 228 -6.64 7.72 19.65
N ALA A 229 -7.06 6.45 19.57
CA ALA A 229 -8.18 5.94 20.36
C ALA A 229 -7.94 6.09 21.86
N ALA A 230 -6.73 5.77 22.33
CA ALA A 230 -6.36 5.92 23.74
C ALA A 230 -6.40 7.38 24.18
N GLU A 231 -5.85 8.32 23.41
CA GLU A 231 -5.90 9.75 23.74
C GLU A 231 -7.33 10.33 23.69
N LEU A 232 -8.22 9.75 22.88
CA LEU A 232 -9.65 10.09 22.85
C LEU A 232 -10.46 9.45 24.01
N GLY A 233 -9.86 8.55 24.79
CA GLY A 233 -10.56 7.78 25.83
C GLY A 233 -11.54 6.76 25.25
N MET A 234 -11.31 6.27 24.04
CA MET A 234 -12.19 5.39 23.28
C MET A 234 -11.57 4.00 23.09
N SER A 235 -12.41 2.96 22.95
CA SER A 235 -11.93 1.66 22.46
C SER A 235 -11.79 1.68 20.94
N LEU A 236 -10.79 0.98 20.40
CA LEU A 236 -10.58 0.87 18.95
C LEU A 236 -11.28 -0.37 18.38
N GLU A 237 -11.99 -0.19 17.27
CA GLU A 237 -12.44 -1.29 16.40
C GLU A 237 -11.90 -1.11 14.98
N VAL A 238 -11.26 -2.15 14.43
CA VAL A 238 -10.67 -2.13 13.08
C VAL A 238 -11.53 -2.93 12.12
N TYR A 239 -11.89 -2.33 10.99
CA TYR A 239 -12.60 -2.98 9.90
C TYR A 239 -11.74 -3.06 8.65
N SER A 240 -11.78 -4.22 7.98
CA SER A 240 -11.06 -4.47 6.73
C SER A 240 -11.98 -4.22 5.53
N TYR A 241 -11.56 -3.33 4.63
CA TYR A 241 -12.28 -2.91 3.43
C TYR A 241 -11.34 -2.92 2.21
N GLU A 242 -11.87 -3.14 1.01
CA GLU A 242 -11.13 -2.89 -0.22
C GLU A 242 -10.90 -1.38 -0.40
N TRP A 243 -9.77 -0.99 -1.03
CA TRP A 243 -9.37 0.41 -1.24
C TRP A 243 -10.51 1.32 -1.71
N ASP A 244 -11.17 0.93 -2.81
CA ASP A 244 -12.23 1.70 -3.46
C ASP A 244 -13.48 1.90 -2.58
N SER A 245 -13.60 1.15 -1.48
CA SER A 245 -14.74 1.22 -0.56
C SER A 245 -14.49 2.10 0.67
N LEU A 246 -13.24 2.52 0.93
CA LEU A 246 -12.87 3.24 2.16
C LEU A 246 -13.60 4.59 2.29
N ILE A 247 -13.57 5.41 1.24
CA ILE A 247 -14.22 6.74 1.24
C ILE A 247 -15.74 6.61 1.43
N ALA A 248 -16.37 5.66 0.74
CA ALA A 248 -17.80 5.42 0.90
C ALA A 248 -18.17 4.95 2.32
N ALA A 249 -17.30 4.16 2.96
CA ALA A 249 -17.50 3.67 4.32
C ALA A 249 -17.51 4.82 5.35
N VAL A 250 -16.57 5.77 5.25
CA VAL A 250 -16.55 6.92 6.16
C VAL A 250 -17.67 7.93 5.85
N GLN A 251 -17.97 8.17 4.57
CA GLN A 251 -19.06 9.07 4.18
C GLN A 251 -20.44 8.58 4.63
N SER A 252 -20.65 7.26 4.67
CA SER A 252 -21.91 6.66 5.15
C SER A 252 -22.02 6.56 6.67
N GLY A 253 -20.93 6.80 7.41
CA GLY A 253 -20.86 6.63 8.87
C GLY A 253 -20.77 5.16 9.32
N ALA A 254 -20.49 4.23 8.39
CA ALA A 254 -20.22 2.83 8.73
C ALA A 254 -18.97 2.70 9.62
N VAL A 255 -17.97 3.53 9.35
CA VAL A 255 -16.80 3.78 10.20
C VAL A 255 -16.66 5.28 10.47
N ASP A 256 -15.89 5.63 11.50
CA ASP A 256 -15.68 7.01 11.92
C ASP A 256 -14.47 7.66 11.21
N ALA A 257 -13.46 6.86 10.83
CA ALA A 257 -12.27 7.33 10.13
C ALA A 257 -11.65 6.29 9.19
N ILE A 258 -10.79 6.76 8.28
CA ILE A 258 -9.88 5.93 7.48
C ILE A 258 -8.46 6.15 7.99
N ILE A 259 -7.76 5.08 8.33
CA ILE A 259 -6.33 5.10 8.71
C ILE A 259 -5.66 3.94 7.96
N ALA A 260 -5.26 4.19 6.71
CA ALA A 260 -4.99 3.13 5.73
C ALA A 260 -3.86 3.49 4.76
N GLY A 261 -2.86 4.26 5.20
CA GLY A 261 -1.82 4.79 4.30
C GLY A 261 -2.37 5.74 3.22
N MET A 262 -3.47 6.44 3.49
CA MET A 262 -4.16 7.26 2.49
C MET A 262 -3.60 8.67 2.41
N SER A 263 -3.12 9.04 1.23
CA SER A 263 -2.66 10.41 0.94
C SER A 263 -3.82 11.40 0.76
N PRO A 264 -3.73 12.61 1.34
CA PRO A 264 -4.72 13.68 1.19
C PRO A 264 -4.58 14.38 -0.18
N THR A 265 -4.85 13.66 -1.27
CA THR A 265 -4.83 14.27 -2.60
C THR A 265 -5.99 15.26 -2.76
N ALA A 266 -5.84 16.28 -3.62
CA ALA A 266 -6.87 17.29 -3.85
C ALA A 266 -8.23 16.67 -4.24
N GLU A 267 -8.23 15.59 -5.03
CA GLU A 267 -9.46 14.87 -5.41
C GLU A 267 -10.16 14.20 -4.21
N ARG A 268 -9.40 13.71 -3.22
CA ARG A 268 -9.97 13.10 -2.02
C ARG A 268 -10.41 14.16 -1.01
N GLU A 269 -9.71 15.28 -0.93
CA GLU A 269 -10.12 16.42 -0.09
C GLU A 269 -11.46 17.01 -0.52
N GLU A 270 -11.90 16.80 -1.77
CA GLU A 270 -13.26 17.15 -2.20
C GLU A 270 -14.35 16.24 -1.59
N GLN A 271 -13.97 15.08 -1.04
CA GLN A 271 -14.88 14.01 -0.62
C GLN A 271 -14.86 13.73 0.89
N VAL A 272 -13.73 13.97 1.54
CA VAL A 272 -13.46 13.70 2.97
C VAL A 272 -12.51 14.76 3.50
N ASP A 273 -12.55 15.00 4.81
CA ASP A 273 -11.60 15.91 5.45
C ASP A 273 -10.40 15.11 5.99
N PHE A 274 -9.20 15.65 5.81
CA PHE A 274 -7.97 15.01 6.29
C PHE A 274 -7.33 15.75 7.46
N THR A 275 -6.66 14.99 8.31
CA THR A 275 -5.67 15.51 9.26
C THR A 275 -4.41 15.99 8.52
N ASP A 276 -3.50 16.60 9.26
CA ASP A 276 -2.11 16.73 8.83
C ASP A 276 -1.51 15.34 8.60
N CYS A 277 -0.55 15.24 7.68
CA CYS A 277 0.13 13.99 7.38
C CYS A 277 0.87 13.47 8.62
N TYR A 278 0.61 12.21 8.98
CA TYR A 278 1.29 11.57 10.09
C TYR A 278 2.56 10.78 9.68
N TYR A 279 2.79 10.65 8.38
CA TYR A 279 4.03 10.13 7.81
C TYR A 279 4.19 10.63 6.37
N ASN A 280 5.43 10.80 5.92
CA ASN A 280 5.79 11.16 4.54
C ASN A 280 6.94 10.26 4.09
N SER A 281 6.91 9.84 2.83
CA SER A 281 7.96 8.98 2.28
C SER A 281 8.43 9.41 0.89
N ASN A 282 9.62 8.95 0.54
CA ASN A 282 10.03 8.90 -0.86
C ASN A 282 9.29 7.78 -1.58
N LEU A 283 8.90 8.04 -2.82
CA LEU A 283 8.44 7.00 -3.72
C LEU A 283 9.64 6.35 -4.40
N VAL A 284 9.68 5.03 -4.31
CA VAL A 284 10.72 4.17 -4.88
C VAL A 284 10.09 3.19 -5.87
N VAL A 285 10.91 2.43 -6.59
CA VAL A 285 10.43 1.35 -7.46
C VAL A 285 11.03 0.03 -7.02
N ILE A 286 10.19 -0.91 -6.60
CA ILE A 286 10.59 -2.26 -6.22
C ILE A 286 10.73 -3.09 -7.50
N ILE A 287 11.87 -3.77 -7.65
CA ILE A 287 12.25 -4.54 -8.83
C ILE A 287 12.78 -5.92 -8.42
N LYS A 288 12.96 -6.78 -9.41
CA LYS A 288 13.79 -7.99 -9.26
C LYS A 288 15.26 -7.65 -9.45
N LYS A 289 16.12 -8.35 -8.71
CA LYS A 289 17.59 -8.34 -8.92
C LYS A 289 17.98 -9.01 -10.24
#